data_AF-A0A7X9HY22-F1
#
_entry.id   AF-A0A7X9HY22-F1
#
_cell.length_a   1.000
_cell.length_b   1.000
_cell.length_c   1.000
_cell.angle_alpha   90.00
_cell.angle_beta   90.00
_cell.angle_gamma   90.00
#
_symmetry.space_group_name_H-M   'P 1'
#
loop_
_entity.id
_entity.type
_entity.pdbx_description
1 polymer ?
#
loop_
_entity_poly.entity_id
_entity_poly.type
_entity_poly.pdbx_seq_one_letter_code
_entity_poly.pdbx_strand_id
1 'polypeptide(L)'
;MENKIDLKLLKNDDNQKNVLRLRLFSTGLERAIEAEILGEMPIKNCLFKIDEGEWIKIQKGEERNRTFFELPSEINAKRKSITITAQFVDSQEKLQTISKEITLPIKDARLYVSFDPNQVRIHASKQKDKLFVKIDYPQIYEILITDIFYEVQTEKGVEKIEFAGTAKDASIPLNNNQKFLLSACFKLCSRKTVKIPIYVNS
;
A
#
# COMPACT_ATOMS: atom_id res chain seq x y z
N MET A 1 -16.70 4.19 -7.02
CA MET A 1 -16.91 2.77 -6.66
C MET A 1 -16.88 2.53 -5.14
N GLU A 2 -16.18 3.38 -4.38
CA GLU A 2 -15.99 3.28 -2.91
C GLU A 2 -17.29 3.36 -2.07
N ASN A 3 -18.26 4.21 -2.45
CA ASN A 3 -19.52 4.35 -1.71
C ASN A 3 -20.33 3.04 -1.55
N LYS A 4 -20.20 2.07 -2.47
CA LYS A 4 -21.02 0.84 -2.43
C LYS A 4 -20.58 -0.17 -1.37
N ILE A 5 -19.30 -0.16 -0.96
CA ILE A 5 -18.79 -1.09 0.05
C ILE A 5 -19.06 -0.53 1.46
N ASP A 6 -18.85 0.77 1.66
CA ASP A 6 -19.12 1.45 2.92
C ASP A 6 -20.63 1.40 3.30
N LEU A 7 -21.52 1.58 2.33
CA LEU A 7 -22.97 1.46 2.54
C LEU A 7 -23.44 0.03 2.82
N LYS A 8 -22.67 -1.01 2.43
CA LYS A 8 -23.02 -2.40 2.76
C LYS A 8 -22.68 -2.76 4.20
N LEU A 9 -21.64 -2.16 4.78
CA LEU A 9 -21.31 -2.35 6.20
C LEU A 9 -22.37 -1.74 7.13
N LEU A 10 -23.03 -0.67 6.70
CA LEU A 10 -24.13 -0.02 7.43
C LEU A 10 -25.47 -0.77 7.34
N LYS A 11 -25.62 -1.73 6.40
CA LYS A 11 -26.89 -2.43 6.16
C LYS A 11 -27.08 -3.73 6.96
N ASN A 12 -26.06 -4.18 7.68
CA ASN A 12 -26.14 -5.41 8.48
C ASN A 12 -26.49 -5.17 9.96
N ASP A 13 -26.59 -3.91 10.38
CA ASP A 13 -27.12 -3.55 11.70
C ASP A 13 -28.51 -2.93 11.48
N ASP A 14 -29.58 -3.60 11.95
CA ASP A 14 -30.98 -3.15 11.92
C ASP A 14 -31.25 -1.87 12.76
N ASN A 15 -30.22 -1.09 13.05
CA ASN A 15 -30.30 0.15 13.79
C ASN A 15 -29.53 1.22 12.99
N GLN A 16 -30.26 2.22 12.49
CA GLN A 16 -29.73 3.44 11.89
C GLN A 16 -28.89 4.22 12.93
N LYS A 17 -27.68 3.74 13.21
CA LYS A 17 -26.75 4.35 14.15
C LYS A 17 -25.61 5.00 13.40
N ASN A 18 -25.19 6.15 13.91
CA ASN A 18 -23.95 6.78 13.46
C ASN A 18 -22.77 5.89 13.88
N VAL A 19 -21.80 5.73 12.98
CA VAL A 19 -20.62 4.87 13.14
C VAL A 19 -19.36 5.68 12.93
N LEU A 20 -18.36 5.49 13.79
CA LEU A 20 -17.03 6.06 13.60
C LEU A 20 -16.20 5.19 12.65
N ARG A 21 -15.90 5.73 11.46
CA ARG A 21 -14.94 5.17 10.52
C ARG A 21 -13.57 5.80 10.72
N LEU A 22 -12.55 4.94 10.75
CA LEU A 22 -11.15 5.36 10.72
C LEU A 22 -10.50 4.84 9.44
N ARG A 23 -9.71 5.67 8.77
CA ARG A 23 -8.90 5.29 7.61
C ARG A 23 -7.48 5.81 7.80
N LEU A 24 -6.52 4.92 7.57
CA LEU A 24 -5.11 5.30 7.56
C LEU A 24 -4.76 5.83 6.16
N PHE A 25 -4.37 7.09 6.09
CA PHE A 25 -3.82 7.74 4.91
C PHE A 25 -2.30 7.76 4.98
N SER A 26 -1.67 7.45 3.86
CA SER A 26 -0.23 7.59 3.69
C SER A 26 0.02 8.17 2.31
N THR A 27 0.45 9.44 2.26
CA THR A 27 0.80 10.15 1.03
C THR A 27 2.21 10.68 1.17
N GLY A 28 3.16 10.10 0.44
CA GLY A 28 4.57 10.48 0.53
C GLY A 28 5.20 10.11 1.88
N LEU A 29 5.69 11.11 2.62
CA LEU A 29 6.26 10.99 3.98
C LEU A 29 5.25 11.34 5.09
N GLU A 30 4.08 11.83 4.71
CA GLU A 30 3.05 12.28 5.65
C GLU A 30 2.07 11.14 5.90
N ARG A 31 1.72 10.98 7.17
CA ARG A 31 0.76 9.98 7.63
C ARG A 31 -0.36 10.71 8.34
N ALA A 32 -1.58 10.29 8.07
CA ALA A 32 -2.72 10.80 8.79
C ALA A 32 -3.75 9.71 9.04
N ILE A 33 -4.53 9.87 10.10
CA ILE A 33 -5.77 9.11 10.31
C ILE A 33 -6.91 10.05 9.92
N GLU A 34 -7.69 9.67 8.91
CA GLU A 34 -9.01 10.26 8.69
C GLU A 34 -9.99 9.60 9.66
N ALA A 35 -10.68 10.42 10.42
CA ALA A 35 -11.78 10.01 11.27
C ALA A 35 -13.07 10.63 10.73
N GLU A 36 -14.09 9.82 10.50
CA GLU A 36 -15.35 10.25 9.91
C GLU A 36 -16.54 9.60 10.60
N ILE A 37 -17.57 10.39 10.88
CA ILE A 37 -18.88 9.86 11.28
C ILE A 37 -19.68 9.53 10.02
N LEU A 38 -20.02 8.25 9.88
CA LEU A 38 -20.93 7.73 8.86
C LEU A 38 -22.30 7.48 9.48
N GLY A 39 -23.37 7.69 8.72
CA GLY A 39 -24.72 7.39 9.16
C GLY A 39 -25.75 8.22 8.40
N GLU A 40 -27.01 7.82 8.51
CA GLU A 40 -28.14 8.52 7.87
C GLU A 40 -28.71 9.65 8.77
N MET A 41 -28.33 9.69 10.05
CA MET A 41 -28.82 10.68 10.99
C MET A 41 -28.02 11.98 10.93
N PRO A 42 -28.67 13.15 10.79
CA PRO A 42 -28.01 14.44 10.91
C PRO A 42 -27.33 14.61 12.27
N ILE A 43 -26.14 15.22 12.27
CA ILE A 43 -25.40 15.53 13.50
C ILE A 43 -24.99 17.01 13.54
N LYS A 44 -24.79 17.55 14.75
CA LYS A 44 -24.29 18.91 15.01
C LYS A 44 -23.09 18.86 15.95
N ASN A 45 -22.29 19.94 15.94
CA ASN A 45 -21.18 20.15 16.87
C ASN A 45 -20.21 18.97 16.98
N CYS A 46 -19.89 18.34 15.85
CA CYS A 46 -19.00 17.20 15.83
C CYS A 46 -17.57 17.63 16.16
N LEU A 47 -16.98 16.93 17.13
CA LEU A 47 -15.62 17.09 17.62
C LEU A 47 -14.93 15.73 17.60
N PHE A 48 -13.63 15.72 17.37
CA PHE A 48 -12.81 14.51 17.45
C PHE A 48 -11.59 14.75 18.31
N LYS A 49 -11.05 13.70 18.92
CA LYS A 49 -9.73 13.72 19.56
C LYS A 49 -9.01 12.40 19.35
N ILE A 50 -7.70 12.46 19.49
CA ILE A 50 -6.78 11.32 19.45
C ILE A 50 -6.24 11.10 20.87
N ASP A 51 -6.44 9.89 21.41
CA ASP A 51 -6.08 9.50 22.77
C ASP A 51 -6.52 10.56 23.83
N GLU A 52 -5.55 11.09 24.57
CA GLU A 52 -5.73 12.14 25.59
C GLU A 52 -5.49 13.56 25.04
N GLY A 53 -5.38 13.70 23.72
CA GLY A 53 -5.17 14.98 23.04
C GLY A 53 -6.38 15.91 23.06
N GLU A 54 -6.19 17.08 22.46
CA GLU A 54 -7.21 18.13 22.39
C GLU A 54 -8.38 17.77 21.45
N TRP A 55 -9.55 18.32 21.76
CA TRP A 55 -10.72 18.22 20.90
C TRP A 55 -10.61 19.18 19.71
N ILE A 56 -10.67 18.60 18.51
CA ILE A 56 -10.62 19.32 17.25
C ILE A 56 -12.05 19.41 16.68
N LYS A 57 -12.48 20.64 16.37
CA LYS A 57 -13.75 20.90 15.69
C LYS A 57 -13.56 20.79 14.18
N ILE A 58 -14.55 20.19 13.51
CA ILE A 58 -14.58 20.13 12.05
C ILE A 58 -14.57 21.54 11.47
N GLN A 59 -13.74 21.75 10.43
CA GLN A 59 -13.68 23.04 9.76
C GLN A 59 -15.01 23.36 9.06
N LYS A 60 -15.37 24.64 9.10
CA LYS A 60 -16.63 25.13 8.53
C LYS A 60 -16.54 25.05 7.01
N GLY A 61 -17.44 24.30 6.37
CA GLY A 61 -17.50 24.15 4.91
C GLY A 61 -17.13 22.77 4.38
N GLU A 62 -16.72 21.82 5.23
CA GLU A 62 -16.60 20.42 4.81
C GLU A 62 -17.98 19.79 4.56
N GLU A 63 -18.15 19.13 3.42
CA GLU A 63 -19.37 18.39 3.08
C GLU A 63 -19.58 17.16 3.97
N ARG A 64 -18.52 16.67 4.62
CA ARG A 64 -18.52 15.45 5.43
C ARG A 64 -18.10 15.75 6.86
N ASN A 65 -18.66 15.00 7.80
CA ASN A 65 -18.30 15.11 9.21
C ASN A 65 -17.01 14.34 9.51
N ARG A 66 -15.86 14.89 9.08
CA ARG A 66 -14.55 14.25 9.24
C ARG A 66 -13.46 15.19 9.74
N THR A 67 -12.34 14.61 10.15
CA THR A 67 -11.09 15.34 10.43
C THR A 67 -9.89 14.44 10.11
N PHE A 68 -8.70 15.05 10.11
CA PHE A 68 -7.44 14.38 9.88
C PHE A 68 -6.51 14.60 11.07
N PHE A 69 -5.96 13.52 11.60
CA PHE A 69 -4.93 13.55 12.63
C PHE A 69 -3.59 13.20 11.99
N GLU A 70 -2.68 14.16 11.93
CA GLU A 70 -1.31 13.90 11.49
C GLU A 70 -0.62 12.98 12.49
N LEU A 71 0.03 11.92 11.97
CA LEU A 71 0.82 10.99 12.76
C LEU A 71 2.31 11.37 12.62
N PRO A 72 3.10 11.25 13.71
CA PRO A 72 4.52 11.55 13.65
C PRO A 72 5.22 10.65 12.63
N SER A 73 6.11 11.25 11.83
CA SER A 73 6.89 10.61 10.77
C SER A 73 8.11 9.86 11.33
N GLU A 74 7.94 9.04 12.37
CA GLU A 74 9.06 8.29 12.96
C GLU A 74 9.18 6.86 12.41
N ILE A 75 10.42 6.45 12.16
CA ILE A 75 10.84 5.08 11.76
C ILE A 75 10.39 4.03 12.79
N ASN A 76 10.11 4.45 14.03
CA ASN A 76 9.79 3.59 15.16
C ASN A 76 8.51 4.03 15.89
N ALA A 77 7.42 4.31 15.16
CA ALA A 77 6.09 4.33 15.78
C ALA A 77 5.83 2.91 16.34
N LYS A 78 6.25 2.69 17.60
CA LYS A 78 6.01 1.46 18.36
C LYS A 78 4.52 1.12 18.26
N ARG A 79 4.18 -0.18 18.32
CA ARG A 79 2.83 -0.78 18.36
C ARG A 79 1.88 -0.13 19.38
N LYS A 80 1.58 1.14 19.23
CA LYS A 80 0.60 1.85 20.03
C LYS A 80 -0.65 1.82 19.19
N SER A 81 -1.58 1.01 19.64
CA SER A 81 -2.97 1.27 19.29
C SER A 81 -3.31 2.69 19.71
N ILE A 82 -3.95 3.41 18.80
CA ILE A 82 -4.41 4.76 19.01
C ILE A 82 -5.93 4.71 19.12
N THR A 83 -6.49 5.39 20.10
CA THR A 83 -7.93 5.55 20.24
C THR A 83 -8.36 6.88 19.64
N ILE A 84 -9.29 6.84 18.68
CA ILE A 84 -9.96 8.04 18.21
C ILE A 84 -11.35 8.09 18.84
N THR A 85 -11.69 9.22 19.43
CA THR A 85 -13.01 9.48 20.01
C THR A 85 -13.69 10.60 19.25
N ALA A 86 -14.97 10.41 18.93
CA ALA A 86 -15.84 11.42 18.38
C ALA A 86 -16.96 11.77 19.37
N GLN A 87 -17.30 13.04 19.45
CA GLN A 87 -18.44 13.56 20.22
C GLN A 87 -19.30 14.45 19.32
N PHE A 88 -20.61 14.23 19.32
CA PHE A 88 -21.54 15.01 18.51
C PHE A 88 -22.93 15.04 19.14
N VAL A 89 -23.76 15.98 18.70
CA VAL A 89 -25.18 16.04 19.05
C VAL A 89 -25.99 15.42 17.92
N ASP A 90 -26.81 14.41 18.23
CA ASP A 90 -27.67 13.75 17.25
C ASP A 90 -28.96 14.54 16.94
N SER A 91 -29.79 14.03 16.04
CA SER A 91 -31.06 14.67 15.68
C SER A 91 -32.11 14.71 16.80
N GLN A 92 -31.89 13.97 17.90
CA GLN A 92 -32.70 14.02 19.11
C GLN A 92 -32.14 15.02 20.14
N GLU A 93 -31.17 15.85 19.75
CA GLU A 93 -30.47 16.81 20.62
C GLU A 93 -29.75 16.11 21.80
N LYS A 94 -29.39 14.83 21.65
CA LYS A 94 -28.62 14.08 22.65
C LYS A 94 -27.13 14.08 22.30
N LEU A 95 -26.30 14.25 23.33
CA LEU A 95 -24.86 14.11 23.21
C LEU A 95 -24.49 12.63 23.08
N GLN A 96 -23.84 12.29 21.97
CA GLN A 96 -23.32 10.96 21.70
C GLN A 96 -21.79 10.98 21.75
N THR A 97 -21.21 9.88 22.22
CA THR A 97 -19.75 9.66 22.22
C THR A 97 -19.45 8.27 21.69
N ILE A 98 -18.60 8.19 20.67
CA ILE A 98 -18.19 6.93 20.03
C ILE A 98 -16.67 6.90 19.94
N SER A 99 -16.07 5.80 20.37
CA SER A 99 -14.62 5.58 20.30
C SER A 99 -14.29 4.37 19.44
N LYS A 100 -13.16 4.43 18.76
CA LYS A 100 -12.62 3.30 18.01
C LYS A 100 -11.10 3.27 18.11
N GLU A 101 -10.58 2.08 18.36
CA GLU A 101 -9.15 1.81 18.39
C GLU A 101 -8.65 1.43 16.99
N ILE A 102 -7.46 1.92 16.62
CA ILE A 102 -6.76 1.51 15.41
C ILE A 102 -5.31 1.15 15.76
N THR A 103 -4.90 -0.05 15.37
CA THR A 103 -3.51 -0.47 15.48
C THR A 103 -2.74 0.02 14.27
N LEU A 104 -1.72 0.86 14.50
CA LEU A 104 -0.85 1.31 13.43
C LEU A 104 0.04 0.16 12.91
N PRO A 105 0.28 0.09 11.60
CA PRO A 105 1.19 -0.91 11.03
C PRO A 105 2.62 -0.68 11.52
N ILE A 106 3.34 -1.79 11.76
CA ILE A 106 4.71 -1.81 12.32
C ILE A 106 5.71 -1.02 11.47
N LYS A 107 5.50 -1.02 10.15
CA LYS A 107 6.33 -0.26 9.22
C LYS A 107 5.56 0.93 8.70
N ASP A 108 6.31 2.00 8.51
CA ASP A 108 5.80 3.16 7.82
C ASP A 108 5.30 2.76 6.43
N ALA A 109 4.10 3.19 6.05
CA ALA A 109 3.58 2.98 4.70
C ALA A 109 4.20 4.04 3.80
N ARG A 110 5.52 4.20 3.90
CA ARG A 110 6.29 4.97 2.94
C ARG A 110 5.89 4.38 1.60
N LEU A 111 5.46 5.25 0.69
CA LEU A 111 5.76 5.03 -0.70
C LEU A 111 7.28 4.90 -0.73
N TYR A 112 7.73 3.67 -0.57
CA TYR A 112 9.12 3.29 -0.54
C TYR A 112 9.81 4.03 -1.68
N VAL A 113 11.00 4.54 -1.38
CA VAL A 113 12.04 4.94 -2.34
C VAL A 113 11.68 4.41 -3.72
N SER A 114 11.36 5.29 -4.66
CA SER A 114 10.98 4.90 -6.02
C SER A 114 11.96 3.83 -6.48
N PHE A 115 11.45 2.64 -6.80
CA PHE A 115 12.28 1.60 -7.40
C PHE A 115 12.89 2.21 -8.66
N ASP A 116 14.20 2.50 -8.62
CA ASP A 116 14.91 3.12 -9.74
C ASP A 116 15.58 1.99 -10.53
N PRO A 117 15.11 1.73 -11.77
CA PRO A 117 15.69 0.68 -12.61
C PRO A 117 17.20 0.87 -12.84
N ASN A 118 17.71 2.10 -12.78
CA ASN A 118 19.13 2.38 -13.03
C ASN A 118 20.05 1.89 -11.90
N GLN A 119 19.51 1.64 -10.71
CA GLN A 119 20.26 1.11 -9.58
C GLN A 119 20.31 -0.42 -9.57
N VAL A 120 19.57 -1.08 -10.46
CA VAL A 120 19.60 -2.53 -10.62
C VAL A 120 20.71 -2.89 -11.62
N ARG A 121 21.65 -3.72 -11.16
CA ARG A 121 22.71 -4.27 -12.00
C ARG A 121 22.36 -5.69 -12.38
N ILE A 122 22.38 -5.97 -13.67
CA ILE A 122 22.13 -7.31 -14.19
C ILE A 122 23.37 -7.79 -14.92
N HIS A 123 23.90 -8.92 -14.50
CA HIS A 123 24.97 -9.63 -15.17
C HIS A 123 24.41 -10.91 -15.78
N ALA A 124 24.51 -11.04 -17.10
CA ALA A 124 24.08 -12.24 -17.79
C ALA A 124 25.25 -12.84 -18.56
N SER A 125 25.48 -14.13 -18.38
CA SER A 125 26.51 -14.89 -19.11
C SER A 125 25.91 -16.15 -19.71
N LYS A 126 26.14 -16.35 -21.00
CA LYS A 126 25.77 -17.59 -21.68
C LYS A 126 26.83 -18.65 -21.42
N GLN A 127 26.42 -19.82 -20.94
CA GLN A 127 27.28 -20.99 -20.84
C GLN A 127 26.53 -22.20 -21.39
N LYS A 128 27.01 -22.73 -22.54
CA LYS A 128 26.33 -23.80 -23.29
C LYS A 128 24.87 -23.41 -23.61
N ASP A 129 23.91 -24.22 -23.17
CA ASP A 129 22.46 -24.08 -23.42
C ASP A 129 21.74 -23.36 -22.27
N LYS A 130 22.48 -22.68 -21.41
CA LYS A 130 21.93 -21.99 -20.24
C LYS A 130 22.42 -20.55 -20.19
N LEU A 131 21.50 -19.66 -19.85
CA LEU A 131 21.81 -18.30 -19.46
C LEU A 131 21.84 -18.20 -17.94
N PHE A 132 22.98 -17.81 -17.41
CA PHE A 132 23.14 -17.50 -16.00
C PHE A 132 22.94 -16.01 -15.83
N VAL A 133 21.92 -15.64 -15.06
CA VAL A 133 21.59 -14.24 -14.75
C VAL A 133 21.81 -14.02 -13.27
N LYS A 134 22.54 -12.97 -12.94
CA LYS A 134 22.76 -12.46 -11.59
C LYS A 134 22.27 -11.02 -11.50
N ILE A 135 21.43 -10.76 -10.53
CA ILE A 135 20.82 -9.46 -10.27
C ILE A 135 21.35 -8.93 -8.94
N ASP A 136 21.83 -7.70 -8.96
CA ASP A 136 22.20 -6.95 -7.77
C ASP A 136 21.38 -5.65 -7.70
N TYR A 137 20.89 -5.32 -6.51
CA TYR A 137 20.12 -4.11 -6.25
C TYR A 137 20.28 -3.69 -4.78
N PRO A 138 20.11 -2.40 -4.46
CA PRO A 138 20.18 -1.92 -3.08
C PRO A 138 19.26 -2.71 -2.14
N GLN A 139 19.78 -3.12 -0.97
CA GLN A 139 19.03 -3.92 0.01
C GLN A 139 17.69 -3.29 0.40
N ILE A 140 17.59 -1.96 0.33
CA ILE A 140 16.34 -1.22 0.58
C ILE A 140 15.21 -1.58 -0.39
N TYR A 141 15.47 -2.26 -1.51
CA TYR A 141 14.42 -2.76 -2.43
C TYR A 141 13.85 -4.12 -2.03
N GLU A 142 14.46 -4.87 -1.10
CA GLU A 142 13.95 -6.19 -0.68
C GLU A 142 12.55 -6.11 -0.06
N ILE A 143 12.25 -5.01 0.63
CA ILE A 143 10.94 -4.72 1.22
C ILE A 143 9.87 -4.33 0.19
N LEU A 144 10.31 -3.96 -1.02
CA LEU A 144 9.48 -3.50 -2.13
C LEU A 144 9.08 -4.64 -3.06
N ILE A 145 10.03 -5.53 -3.31
CA ILE A 145 9.90 -6.61 -4.29
C ILE A 145 9.16 -7.78 -3.64
N THR A 146 7.94 -8.01 -4.10
CA THR A 146 7.11 -9.15 -3.68
C THR A 146 7.42 -10.42 -4.47
N ASP A 147 7.94 -10.27 -5.69
CA ASP A 147 8.21 -11.37 -6.59
C ASP A 147 9.22 -10.96 -7.66
N ILE A 148 10.03 -11.91 -8.12
CA ILE A 148 11.01 -11.75 -9.21
C ILE A 148 10.75 -12.88 -10.21
N PHE A 149 10.49 -12.51 -11.46
CA PHE A 149 10.30 -13.45 -12.55
C PHE A 149 10.96 -12.94 -13.82
N TYR A 150 11.07 -13.80 -14.82
CA TYR A 150 11.67 -13.47 -16.10
C TYR A 150 10.65 -13.65 -17.21
N GLU A 151 10.69 -12.76 -18.19
CA GLU A 151 9.91 -12.88 -19.41
C GLU A 151 10.87 -13.10 -20.58
N VAL A 152 10.69 -14.21 -21.29
CA VAL A 152 11.40 -14.54 -22.52
C VAL A 152 10.42 -14.29 -23.67
N GLN A 153 10.67 -13.27 -24.47
CA GLN A 153 9.92 -13.03 -25.70
C GLN A 153 10.68 -13.63 -26.88
N THR A 154 10.04 -14.59 -27.55
CA THR A 154 10.51 -15.22 -28.79
C THR A 154 9.58 -14.83 -29.95
N GLU A 155 9.94 -15.21 -31.18
CA GLU A 155 9.05 -15.07 -32.35
C GLU A 155 7.72 -15.84 -32.18
N LYS A 156 7.70 -16.88 -31.34
CA LYS A 156 6.50 -17.71 -31.08
C LYS A 156 5.58 -17.13 -30.01
N GLY A 157 6.01 -16.09 -29.29
CA GLY A 157 5.26 -15.47 -28.20
C GLY A 157 6.10 -15.24 -26.94
N VAL A 158 5.41 -14.85 -25.87
CA VAL A 158 6.01 -14.56 -24.56
C VAL A 158 5.86 -15.78 -23.66
N GLU A 159 6.98 -16.29 -23.16
CA GLU A 159 7.04 -17.31 -22.13
C GLU A 159 7.44 -16.65 -20.80
N LYS A 160 6.67 -16.94 -19.74
CA LYS A 160 6.93 -16.43 -18.40
C LYS A 160 7.57 -17.53 -17.56
N ILE A 161 8.75 -17.24 -17.00
CA ILE A 161 9.49 -18.14 -16.13
C ILE A 161 9.53 -17.51 -14.74
N GLU A 162 8.80 -18.09 -13.80
CA GLU A 162 8.73 -17.63 -12.41
C GLU A 162 9.71 -18.42 -11.54
N PHE A 163 10.32 -17.74 -10.56
CA PHE A 163 11.20 -18.35 -9.57
C PHE A 163 10.67 -18.04 -8.18
N ALA A 164 10.87 -18.96 -7.23
CA ALA A 164 10.51 -18.71 -5.83
C ALA A 164 11.31 -17.52 -5.27
N GLY A 165 10.64 -16.66 -4.50
CA GLY A 165 11.16 -15.35 -4.08
C GLY A 165 12.53 -15.41 -3.39
N THR A 166 13.37 -14.41 -3.71
CA THR A 166 14.79 -14.16 -3.33
C THR A 166 15.88 -14.65 -4.29
N ALA A 167 15.55 -15.32 -5.40
CA ALA A 167 16.55 -15.74 -6.37
C ALA A 167 17.19 -14.53 -7.10
N LYS A 168 18.29 -13.99 -6.54
CA LYS A 168 19.19 -13.04 -7.21
C LYS A 168 19.90 -13.69 -8.39
N ASP A 169 20.00 -15.02 -8.38
CA ASP A 169 20.64 -15.81 -9.41
C ASP A 169 19.62 -16.75 -10.06
N ALA A 170 19.62 -16.82 -11.38
CA ALA A 170 18.76 -17.71 -12.16
C ALA A 170 19.54 -18.40 -13.28
N SER A 171 19.18 -19.66 -13.54
CA SER A 171 19.64 -20.43 -14.69
C SER A 171 18.47 -20.64 -15.62
N ILE A 172 18.43 -19.89 -16.71
CA ILE A 172 17.37 -19.96 -17.72
C ILE A 172 17.81 -20.92 -18.84
N PRO A 173 17.07 -22.01 -19.11
CA PRO A 173 17.36 -22.86 -20.25
C PRO A 173 17.09 -22.08 -21.55
N LEU A 174 18.07 -22.05 -22.45
CA LEU A 174 17.92 -21.51 -23.78
C LEU A 174 17.80 -22.67 -24.76
N ASN A 175 16.61 -22.86 -25.35
CA ASN A 175 16.48 -23.71 -26.52
C ASN A 175 17.13 -22.96 -27.70
N ASN A 176 18.29 -23.45 -28.16
CA ASN A 176 19.20 -22.72 -29.04
C ASN A 176 18.59 -22.32 -30.41
N ASN A 177 19.17 -21.23 -30.95
CA ASN A 177 19.08 -20.66 -32.31
C ASN A 177 17.95 -19.66 -32.63
N GLN A 178 17.10 -19.26 -31.69
CA GLN A 178 16.12 -18.20 -31.92
C GLN A 178 16.53 -16.87 -31.28
N LYS A 179 16.23 -15.74 -31.95
CA LYS A 179 16.35 -14.41 -31.35
C LYS A 179 15.32 -14.29 -30.23
N PHE A 180 15.75 -13.86 -29.05
CA PHE A 180 14.88 -13.65 -27.91
C PHE A 180 15.18 -12.30 -27.25
N LEU A 181 14.17 -11.71 -26.64
CA LEU A 181 14.32 -10.61 -25.68
C LEU A 181 14.07 -11.17 -24.29
N LEU A 182 14.99 -10.91 -23.37
CA LEU A 182 14.87 -11.32 -21.98
C LEU A 182 14.69 -10.08 -21.11
N SER A 183 13.72 -10.13 -20.19
CA SER A 183 13.54 -9.10 -19.16
C SER A 183 13.53 -9.72 -17.77
N ALA A 184 14.19 -9.08 -16.82
CA ALA A 184 13.97 -9.30 -15.39
C ALA A 184 12.78 -8.44 -14.94
N CYS A 185 11.80 -9.07 -14.31
CA CYS A 185 10.56 -8.45 -13.89
C CYS A 185 10.45 -8.45 -12.36
N PHE A 186 10.27 -7.26 -11.80
CA PHE A 186 10.14 -7.04 -10.37
C PHE A 186 8.70 -6.65 -10.04
N LYS A 187 7.99 -7.52 -9.34
CA LYS A 187 6.63 -7.23 -8.87
C LYS A 187 6.71 -6.45 -7.58
N LEU A 188 6.30 -5.20 -7.61
CA LEU A 188 6.35 -4.33 -6.44
C LEU A 188 5.12 -4.52 -5.55
N CYS A 189 5.25 -4.21 -4.27
CA CYS A 189 4.13 -4.20 -3.31
C CYS A 189 2.98 -3.26 -3.72
N SER A 190 3.26 -2.27 -4.59
CA SER A 190 2.27 -1.41 -5.25
C SER A 190 1.47 -2.10 -6.37
N ARG A 191 1.71 -3.40 -6.60
CA ARG A 191 1.15 -4.21 -7.69
C ARG A 191 1.56 -3.78 -9.10
N LYS A 192 2.49 -2.83 -9.25
CA LYS A 192 3.14 -2.53 -10.53
C LYS A 192 4.32 -3.48 -10.76
N THR A 193 4.53 -3.85 -12.02
CA THR A 193 5.69 -4.63 -12.44
C THR A 193 6.67 -3.70 -13.14
N VAL A 194 7.92 -3.68 -12.68
CA VAL A 194 9.02 -3.03 -13.39
C VAL A 194 9.76 -4.07 -14.21
N LYS A 195 9.99 -3.79 -15.49
CA LYS A 195 10.70 -4.68 -16.42
C LYS A 195 12.03 -4.05 -16.79
N ILE A 196 13.11 -4.80 -16.60
CA ILE A 196 14.46 -4.37 -16.96
C ILE A 196 14.98 -5.31 -18.05
N PRO A 197 15.29 -4.81 -19.25
CA PRO A 197 15.81 -5.64 -20.32
C PRO A 197 17.20 -6.18 -19.97
N ILE A 198 17.46 -7.43 -20.32
CA ILE A 198 18.73 -8.11 -20.12
C ILE A 198 19.41 -8.23 -21.48
N TYR A 199 20.55 -7.56 -21.63
CA TYR A 199 21.39 -7.68 -22.81
C TYR A 199 22.45 -8.75 -22.54
N VAL A 200 22.49 -9.77 -23.38
CA VAL A 200 23.50 -10.83 -23.32
C VAL A 200 24.61 -10.45 -24.27
N ASN A 201 25.82 -10.21 -23.74
CA ASN A 201 27.00 -10.10 -24.60
C ASN A 201 27.31 -11.49 -25.16
N SER A 202 27.18 -11.62 -26.48
CA SER A 202 27.52 -12.81 -27.27
C SER A 202 29.02 -13.01 -27.38
#